data_AF-A0A0B6XWX8-F1
#
_entry.id   AF-A0A0B6XWX8-F1
#
_cell.length_a   1.000
_cell.length_b   1.000
_cell.length_c   1.000
_cell.angle_alpha   90.00
_cell.angle_beta   90.00
_cell.angle_gamma   90.00
#
_symmetry.space_group_name_H-M   'P 1'
#
loop_
_entity.id
_entity.type
_entity.pdbx_description
1 polymer ?
#
loop_
_entity_poly.entity_id
_entity_poly.type
_entity_poly.pdbx_seq_one_letter_code
_entity_poly.pdbx_strand_id
1 'polypeptide(L)'
;YLRTGELHLPTSVCGPVVKSELEYWGVDELEIEECCWSRYSTWATTLKALRRLEDDRIESTVQIGQNNHRGNLSTHKEHCPKGWRFFSDPSSSSPAQIYAYFSILMIFISIFSFCAQTHQAFKVKESFKVLNTTDVSNSTPDVAALYLVTTDTNVTPVEGYRNTSQSDEGTADRYYTIIDDVVHPVLYFTDITCVAYFLLELLLRFLVSPKRFKFITMPMTIIEFLALVPDIIDILVKLLISSYLEYRTVTSHIG
;
A
#
# COMPACT_ATOMS: atom_id res chain seq x y z
N TYR A 1 50.62 -24.56 18.63
CA TYR A 1 50.04 -24.30 19.96
C TYR A 1 50.76 -25.05 21.08
N LEU A 2 50.38 -26.27 21.52
CA LEU A 2 50.97 -26.91 22.74
C LEU A 2 52.50 -27.08 22.75
N ARG A 3 53.14 -27.15 21.57
CA ARG A 3 54.61 -27.22 21.44
C ARG A 3 55.28 -25.85 21.24
N THR A 4 54.56 -24.87 20.70
CA THR A 4 55.12 -23.61 20.18
C THR A 4 54.68 -22.38 20.96
N GLY A 5 53.65 -22.48 21.81
CA GLY A 5 52.97 -21.33 22.42
C GLY A 5 52.08 -20.56 21.44
N GLU A 6 52.42 -20.53 20.16
CA GLU A 6 51.72 -19.75 19.14
C GLU A 6 50.52 -20.50 18.52
N LEU A 7 49.41 -19.78 18.31
CA LEU A 7 48.16 -20.28 17.71
C LEU A 7 47.85 -19.58 16.40
N HIS A 8 48.19 -20.24 15.28
CA HIS A 8 47.83 -19.79 13.94
C HIS A 8 46.66 -20.60 13.37
N LEU A 9 45.80 -19.92 12.61
CA LEU A 9 44.63 -20.52 12.00
C LEU A 9 44.88 -20.88 10.53
N PRO A 10 44.56 -22.12 10.10
CA PRO A 10 44.71 -22.53 8.71
C PRO A 10 43.82 -21.70 7.79
N THR A 11 44.30 -21.40 6.58
CA THR A 11 43.57 -20.56 5.62
C THR A 11 42.50 -21.29 4.83
N SER A 12 42.52 -22.62 4.84
CA SER A 12 41.60 -23.50 4.12
C SER A 12 40.34 -23.87 4.91
N VAL A 13 40.23 -23.46 6.18
CA VAL A 13 39.14 -23.87 7.07
C VAL A 13 38.21 -22.69 7.34
N CYS A 14 36.90 -22.96 7.37
CA CYS A 14 35.89 -21.94 7.66
C CYS A 14 35.87 -21.57 9.16
N GLY A 15 35.56 -20.30 9.44
CA GLY A 15 35.49 -19.77 10.80
C GLY A 15 34.62 -20.57 11.80
N PRO A 16 33.44 -21.12 11.41
CA PRO A 16 32.62 -21.92 12.33
C PRO A 16 33.31 -23.19 12.80
N VAL A 17 34.03 -23.88 11.91
CA VAL A 17 34.78 -25.09 12.25
C VAL A 17 35.94 -24.74 13.17
N VAL A 18 36.66 -23.65 12.89
CA VAL A 18 37.71 -23.15 13.77
C VAL A 18 37.17 -22.85 15.17
N LYS A 19 36.03 -22.15 15.26
CA LYS A 19 35.40 -21.84 16.54
C LYS A 19 34.96 -23.09 17.30
N SER A 20 34.36 -24.08 16.62
CA SER A 20 33.97 -25.33 17.28
C SER A 20 35.18 -26.13 17.77
N GLU A 21 36.30 -26.12 17.04
CA GLU A 21 37.54 -26.74 17.49
C GLU A 21 38.12 -26.02 18.71
N LEU A 22 38.20 -24.68 18.69
CA LEU A 22 38.67 -23.89 19.84
C LEU A 22 37.83 -24.18 21.10
N GLU A 23 36.50 -24.20 20.96
CA GLU A 23 35.57 -24.53 22.04
C GLU A 23 35.74 -25.99 22.52
N TYR A 24 35.95 -26.94 21.60
CA TYR A 24 36.18 -28.35 21.93
C TYR A 24 37.47 -28.55 22.74
N TRP A 25 38.53 -27.85 22.35
CA TRP A 25 39.82 -27.91 23.04
C TRP A 25 39.90 -26.99 24.27
N GLY A 26 38.88 -26.15 24.50
CA GLY A 26 38.84 -25.20 25.62
C GLY A 26 39.88 -24.09 25.52
N VAL A 27 40.27 -23.72 24.28
CA VAL A 27 41.27 -22.68 23.99
C VAL A 27 40.56 -21.35 23.80
N ASP A 28 41.03 -20.29 24.46
CA ASP A 28 40.41 -18.96 24.35
C ASP A 28 40.68 -18.36 22.97
N GLU A 29 39.68 -17.68 22.41
CA GLU A 29 39.76 -17.00 21.11
C GLU A 29 40.82 -15.87 21.14
N LEU A 30 41.13 -15.31 22.31
CA LEU A 30 42.13 -14.27 22.52
C LEU A 30 43.58 -14.77 22.36
N GLU A 31 43.81 -16.08 22.37
CA GLU A 31 45.14 -16.67 22.19
C GLU A 31 45.56 -16.77 20.72
N ILE A 32 44.68 -16.39 19.78
CA ILE A 32 44.97 -16.37 18.35
C ILE A 32 45.96 -15.23 18.04
N GLU A 33 47.03 -15.56 17.32
CA GLU A 33 48.07 -14.62 16.91
C GLU A 33 47.55 -13.49 16.00
N GLU A 34 48.18 -12.31 16.07
CA GLU A 34 47.75 -11.08 15.39
C GLU A 34 47.54 -11.25 13.88
N CYS A 35 48.41 -12.02 13.22
CA CYS A 35 48.33 -12.29 11.78
C CYS A 35 47.06 -13.05 11.36
N CYS A 36 46.46 -13.82 12.27
CA CYS A 36 45.24 -14.60 12.04
C CYS A 36 44.00 -13.93 12.67
N TRP A 37 44.21 -13.13 13.71
CA TRP A 37 43.16 -12.46 14.49
C TRP A 37 42.26 -11.57 13.64
N SER A 38 42.83 -10.76 12.74
CA SER A 38 42.04 -9.85 11.89
C SER A 38 41.00 -10.60 11.07
N ARG A 39 41.39 -11.73 10.47
CA ARG A 39 40.48 -12.56 9.67
C ARG A 39 39.42 -13.24 10.52
N TYR A 40 39.81 -13.83 11.64
CA TYR A 40 38.89 -14.53 12.54
C TYR A 40 37.87 -13.57 13.14
N SER A 41 38.31 -12.43 13.69
CA SER A 41 37.44 -11.40 14.28
C SER A 41 36.50 -10.76 13.25
N THR A 42 36.94 -10.55 12.01
CA THR A 42 36.08 -10.07 10.92
C THR A 42 34.97 -11.07 10.60
N TRP A 43 35.30 -12.36 10.48
CA TRP A 43 34.28 -13.40 10.31
C TRP A 43 33.31 -13.45 11.51
N ALA A 44 33.83 -13.41 12.74
CA ALA A 44 33.03 -13.52 13.94
C ALA A 44 32.05 -12.34 14.10
N THR A 45 32.50 -11.13 13.81
CA THR A 45 31.66 -9.92 13.80
C THR A 45 30.62 -9.97 12.68
N THR A 46 31.01 -10.38 11.48
CA THR A 46 30.11 -10.57 10.34
C THR A 46 29.02 -11.58 10.67
N LEU A 47 29.38 -12.73 11.24
CA LEU A 47 28.40 -13.74 11.65
C LEU A 47 27.44 -13.23 12.72
N LYS A 48 27.94 -12.46 13.70
CA LYS A 48 27.11 -11.83 14.73
C LYS A 48 26.15 -10.80 14.14
N ALA A 49 26.57 -10.05 13.13
CA ALA A 49 25.70 -9.12 12.39
C ALA A 49 24.63 -9.88 11.58
N LEU A 50 25.02 -10.93 10.85
CA LEU A 50 24.08 -11.78 10.10
C LEU A 50 23.05 -12.45 11.02
N ARG A 51 23.47 -12.93 12.20
CA ARG A 51 22.54 -13.47 13.21
C ARG A 51 21.57 -12.41 13.72
N ARG A 52 22.03 -11.17 13.96
CA ARG A 52 21.13 -10.07 14.35
C ARG A 52 20.11 -9.77 13.25
N LEU A 53 20.53 -9.75 11.99
CA LEU A 53 19.59 -9.54 10.87
C LEU A 53 18.60 -10.69 10.73
N GLU A 54 19.03 -11.93 10.93
CA GLU A 54 18.15 -13.09 10.94
C GLU A 54 17.21 -13.06 12.14
N ASP A 55 17.71 -12.69 13.33
CA ASP A 55 16.90 -12.51 14.54
C ASP A 55 15.91 -11.36 14.36
N ASP A 56 16.26 -10.25 13.70
CA ASP A 56 15.37 -9.13 13.38
C ASP A 56 14.33 -9.55 12.32
N ARG A 57 14.73 -10.35 11.33
CA ARG A 57 13.82 -10.91 10.30
C ARG A 57 12.85 -11.91 10.92
N ILE A 58 13.36 -12.82 11.75
CA ILE A 58 12.57 -13.76 12.53
C ILE A 58 11.69 -12.98 13.49
N GLU A 59 12.19 -11.97 14.21
CA GLU A 59 11.40 -11.12 15.11
C GLU A 59 10.32 -10.35 14.34
N SER A 60 10.59 -9.89 13.12
CA SER A 60 9.56 -9.34 12.24
C SER A 60 8.49 -10.39 11.90
N THR A 61 8.90 -11.62 11.62
CA THR A 61 8.04 -12.76 11.24
C THR A 61 7.36 -13.45 12.45
N VAL A 62 7.93 -13.30 13.65
CA VAL A 62 7.58 -13.95 14.90
C VAL A 62 6.92 -12.97 15.86
N GLN A 63 7.14 -11.67 15.83
CA GLN A 63 6.20 -10.73 16.45
C GLN A 63 4.86 -10.73 15.71
N ILE A 64 4.90 -11.09 14.43
CA ILE A 64 3.76 -11.60 13.69
C ILE A 64 3.24 -12.89 14.42
N GLY A 65 4.03 -13.96 14.64
CA GLY A 65 3.53 -15.24 15.20
C GLY A 65 3.47 -15.53 16.72
N GLN A 66 4.11 -14.77 17.60
CA GLN A 66 4.38 -15.10 19.00
C GLN A 66 4.65 -13.83 19.78
N ASN A 67 3.67 -13.38 20.56
CA ASN A 67 3.95 -12.54 21.69
C ASN A 67 3.41 -13.20 22.94
N ASN A 68 3.74 -14.50 23.13
CA ASN A 68 3.20 -15.28 24.23
C ASN A 68 4.20 -16.08 25.08
N HIS A 69 5.52 -16.00 24.91
CA HIS A 69 6.43 -16.68 25.86
C HIS A 69 7.65 -15.86 26.26
N ARG A 70 7.48 -15.03 27.31
CA ARG A 70 8.30 -15.12 28.54
C ARG A 70 7.77 -14.20 29.65
N GLY A 71 7.13 -14.82 30.65
CA GLY A 71 6.67 -14.15 31.86
C GLY A 71 5.71 -14.98 32.71
N ASN A 72 6.21 -16.12 33.23
CA ASN A 72 5.74 -16.89 34.40
C ASN A 72 4.26 -17.32 34.57
N LEU A 73 4.10 -18.65 34.65
CA LEU A 73 3.13 -19.43 35.44
C LEU A 73 1.66 -18.92 35.53
N SER A 74 0.79 -19.46 34.68
CA SER A 74 -0.46 -20.16 35.06
C SER A 74 -1.43 -20.23 33.88
N THR A 75 -1.96 -21.43 33.65
CA THR A 75 -3.22 -21.78 32.99
C THR A 75 -3.90 -20.72 32.12
N HIS A 76 -3.35 -20.40 30.95
CA HIS A 76 -4.15 -19.78 29.89
C HIS A 76 -3.74 -20.38 28.54
N LYS A 77 -4.59 -21.30 28.08
CA LYS A 77 -4.46 -22.04 26.83
C LYS A 77 -4.23 -21.08 25.67
N GLU A 78 -3.10 -21.27 24.99
CA GLU A 78 -2.77 -20.68 23.71
C GLU A 78 -3.87 -20.98 22.68
N HIS A 79 -4.63 -19.95 22.31
CA HIS A 79 -5.28 -19.92 21.01
C HIS A 79 -4.36 -19.16 20.07
N CYS A 80 -3.43 -19.87 19.45
CA CYS A 80 -2.83 -19.40 18.20
C CYS A 80 -3.82 -19.81 17.09
N PRO A 81 -4.55 -18.88 16.46
CA PRO A 81 -5.57 -19.25 15.48
C PRO A 81 -4.90 -19.91 14.27
N LYS A 82 -5.40 -21.08 13.88
CA LYS A 82 -4.87 -21.90 12.76
C LYS A 82 -4.72 -21.13 11.45
N GLY A 83 -5.53 -20.08 11.26
CA GLY A 83 -5.44 -19.17 10.10
C GLY A 83 -4.16 -18.35 10.05
N TRP A 84 -3.48 -18.12 11.17
CA TRP A 84 -2.23 -17.34 11.18
C TRP A 84 -1.12 -18.02 10.37
N ARG A 85 -0.92 -19.33 10.58
CA ARG A 85 0.07 -20.12 9.83
C ARG A 85 -0.21 -20.14 8.33
N PHE A 86 -1.49 -20.09 7.96
CA PHE A 86 -1.92 -20.05 6.56
C PHE A 86 -1.49 -18.76 5.85
N PHE A 87 -1.60 -17.61 6.52
CA PHE A 87 -1.22 -16.32 5.94
C PHE A 87 0.28 -15.98 6.07
N SER A 88 0.96 -16.52 7.08
CA SER A 88 2.38 -16.20 7.34
C SER A 88 3.37 -17.04 6.53
N ASP A 89 2.98 -18.23 6.09
CA ASP A 89 3.87 -19.13 5.36
C ASP A 89 3.24 -19.55 4.02
N PRO A 90 3.65 -18.90 2.90
CA PRO A 90 3.13 -19.20 1.58
C PRO A 90 3.49 -20.62 1.12
N SER A 91 4.46 -21.29 1.75
CA SER A 91 4.89 -22.65 1.41
C SER A 91 4.27 -23.74 2.28
N SER A 92 3.48 -23.37 3.29
CA SER A 92 2.95 -24.31 4.28
C SER A 92 1.88 -25.28 3.75
N SER A 93 1.11 -24.87 2.74
CA SER A 93 0.00 -25.67 2.19
C SER A 93 -0.37 -25.24 0.78
N SER A 94 -0.93 -26.16 -0.03
CA SER A 94 -1.41 -25.86 -1.39
C SER A 94 -2.39 -24.68 -1.47
N PRO A 95 -3.38 -24.51 -0.58
CA PRO A 95 -4.23 -23.32 -0.59
C PRO A 95 -3.49 -22.02 -0.20
N ALA A 96 -2.44 -22.09 0.64
CA ALA A 96 -1.63 -20.92 0.98
C ALA A 96 -0.80 -20.44 -0.22
N GLN A 97 -0.32 -21.37 -1.05
CA GLN A 97 0.36 -21.04 -2.29
C GLN A 97 -0.56 -20.34 -3.29
N ILE A 98 -1.79 -20.85 -3.47
CA ILE A 98 -2.79 -20.23 -4.37
C ILE A 98 -3.09 -18.80 -3.92
N TYR A 99 -3.29 -18.60 -2.61
CA TYR A 99 -3.48 -17.26 -2.05
C TYR A 99 -2.28 -16.35 -2.31
N ALA A 100 -1.05 -16.84 -2.10
CA ALA A 100 0.16 -16.04 -2.33
C ALA A 100 0.30 -15.61 -3.80
N TYR A 101 0.05 -16.50 -4.76
CA TYR A 101 0.05 -16.15 -6.18
C TYR A 101 -1.06 -15.15 -6.53
N PHE A 102 -2.25 -15.31 -5.94
CA PHE A 102 -3.36 -14.41 -6.14
C PHE A 102 -3.07 -13.00 -5.59
N SER A 103 -2.50 -12.89 -4.39
CA SER A 103 -2.05 -11.60 -3.83
C SER A 103 -1.02 -10.92 -4.72
N ILE A 104 -0.04 -11.68 -5.23
CA ILE A 104 0.98 -11.13 -6.15
C ILE A 104 0.32 -10.62 -7.44
N LEU A 105 -0.64 -11.36 -7.99
CA LEU A 105 -1.37 -10.95 -9.18
C LEU A 105 -2.18 -9.68 -8.94
N MET A 106 -2.86 -9.55 -7.79
CA MET A 106 -3.61 -8.34 -7.42
C MET A 106 -2.69 -7.11 -7.27
N ILE A 107 -1.47 -7.29 -6.75
CA ILE A 107 -0.46 -6.22 -6.71
C ILE A 107 -0.11 -5.74 -8.12
N PHE A 108 0.06 -6.65 -9.09
CA PHE A 108 0.34 -6.24 -10.46
C PHE A 108 -0.84 -5.52 -11.11
N ILE A 109 -2.08 -5.96 -10.85
CA ILE A 109 -3.29 -5.31 -11.37
C ILE A 109 -3.44 -3.90 -10.80
N SER A 110 -3.17 -3.68 -9.51
CA SER A 110 -3.27 -2.35 -8.91
C SER A 110 -2.21 -1.39 -9.48
N ILE A 111 -0.96 -1.84 -9.61
CA ILE A 111 0.12 -1.06 -10.22
C ILE A 111 -0.23 -0.69 -11.66
N PHE A 112 -0.71 -1.66 -12.45
CA PHE A 112 -1.13 -1.39 -13.82
C PHE A 112 -2.27 -0.37 -13.88
N SER A 113 -3.26 -0.49 -12.99
CA SER A 113 -4.39 0.44 -12.93
C SER A 113 -3.93 1.86 -12.60
N PHE A 114 -3.05 2.02 -11.62
CA PHE A 114 -2.45 3.31 -11.27
C PHE A 114 -1.68 3.93 -12.45
N CYS A 115 -0.85 3.13 -13.13
CA CYS A 115 -0.13 3.59 -14.31
C CYS A 115 -1.09 3.97 -15.46
N ALA A 116 -2.14 3.18 -15.68
CA ALA A 116 -3.13 3.44 -16.72
C ALA A 116 -3.92 4.74 -16.46
N GLN A 117 -4.32 4.99 -15.21
CA GLN A 117 -5.02 6.22 -14.82
C GLN A 117 -4.14 7.48 -15.01
N THR A 118 -2.83 7.35 -14.83
CA THR A 118 -1.89 8.46 -15.04
C THR A 118 -1.75 8.84 -16.52
N HIS A 119 -2.03 7.90 -17.44
CA HIS A 119 -1.79 8.10 -18.86
C HIS A 119 -2.99 8.72 -19.60
N GLN A 120 -2.73 9.81 -20.31
CA GLN A 120 -3.76 10.61 -21.02
C GLN A 120 -4.56 9.83 -22.06
N ALA A 121 -4.04 8.72 -22.61
CA ALA A 121 -4.79 7.90 -23.58
C ALA A 121 -5.93 7.07 -22.97
N PHE A 122 -5.98 6.88 -21.64
CA PHE A 122 -7.05 6.12 -20.98
C PHE A 122 -8.11 7.02 -20.32
N LYS A 123 -7.97 8.33 -20.46
CA LYS A 123 -8.97 9.31 -20.02
C LYS A 123 -10.04 9.45 -21.10
N VAL A 124 -11.29 9.27 -20.71
CA VAL A 124 -12.45 9.50 -21.55
C VAL A 124 -12.77 10.99 -21.48
N LYS A 125 -12.81 11.66 -22.63
CA LYS A 125 -13.20 13.06 -22.72
C LYS A 125 -14.71 13.16 -22.67
N GLU A 126 -15.26 13.57 -21.54
CA GLU A 126 -16.67 13.96 -21.48
C GLU A 126 -16.80 15.46 -21.74
N SER A 127 -17.80 15.84 -22.53
CA SER A 127 -18.06 17.23 -22.92
C SER A 127 -19.34 17.71 -22.25
N PHE A 128 -19.23 18.68 -21.35
CA PHE A 128 -20.38 19.27 -20.68
C PHE A 128 -20.66 20.69 -21.20
N LYS A 129 -21.94 21.02 -21.50
CA LYS A 129 -22.36 22.36 -21.97
C LYS A 129 -22.88 23.22 -20.80
N VAL A 130 -22.12 24.25 -20.41
CA VAL A 130 -22.51 25.21 -19.35
C VAL A 130 -23.18 26.44 -19.97
N LEU A 131 -24.38 26.81 -19.50
CA LEU A 131 -25.05 28.09 -19.81
C LEU A 131 -24.48 29.23 -18.95
N ASN A 132 -24.10 30.34 -19.59
CA ASN A 132 -23.79 31.59 -18.90
C ASN A 132 -25.04 32.48 -18.81
N THR A 133 -25.80 32.42 -17.71
CA THR A 133 -26.86 33.40 -17.41
C THR A 133 -26.22 34.66 -16.84
N THR A 134 -26.03 35.69 -17.67
CA THR A 134 -25.59 37.01 -17.19
C THR A 134 -26.71 37.95 -16.74
N ASP A 135 -27.98 37.52 -16.72
CA ASP A 135 -29.09 38.36 -16.28
C ASP A 135 -29.65 37.95 -14.90
N VAL A 136 -28.85 38.14 -13.85
CA VAL A 136 -29.36 38.38 -12.49
C VAL A 136 -28.65 39.62 -11.95
N SER A 137 -29.10 40.79 -12.40
CA SER A 137 -28.83 42.03 -11.68
C SER A 137 -29.66 42.01 -10.40
N ASN A 138 -28.97 42.09 -9.27
CA ASN A 138 -29.47 42.40 -7.91
C ASN A 138 -29.97 41.23 -7.03
N SER A 139 -29.14 40.20 -6.86
CA SER A 139 -29.08 39.49 -5.57
C SER A 139 -27.68 38.89 -5.37
N THR A 140 -27.25 38.86 -4.11
CA THR A 140 -25.92 38.51 -3.58
C THR A 140 -25.20 37.36 -4.31
N PRO A 141 -23.86 37.40 -4.40
CA PRO A 141 -23.03 36.53 -5.26
C PRO A 141 -22.94 35.05 -4.83
N ASP A 142 -23.87 34.55 -4.02
CA ASP A 142 -23.84 33.21 -3.43
C ASP A 142 -24.61 32.15 -4.22
N VAL A 143 -25.28 32.53 -5.33
CA VAL A 143 -26.21 31.65 -6.07
C VAL A 143 -25.91 31.49 -7.56
N ALA A 144 -24.76 31.96 -8.07
CA ALA A 144 -24.25 31.52 -9.38
C ALA A 144 -23.68 30.09 -9.29
N ALA A 145 -24.44 29.20 -8.65
CA ALA A 145 -24.16 27.78 -8.52
C ALA A 145 -24.31 27.15 -9.90
N LEU A 146 -23.16 27.06 -10.56
CA LEU A 146 -22.72 26.16 -11.61
C LEU A 146 -23.37 24.75 -11.57
N TYR A 147 -24.68 24.61 -11.83
CA TYR A 147 -25.38 23.33 -11.81
C TYR A 147 -26.59 23.33 -12.75
N LEU A 148 -26.35 23.18 -14.05
CA LEU A 148 -27.30 22.47 -14.92
C LEU A 148 -26.50 21.57 -15.85
N VAL A 149 -26.03 20.44 -15.30
CA VAL A 149 -25.35 19.40 -16.08
C VAL A 149 -26.36 18.63 -16.94
N THR A 150 -26.64 19.10 -18.15
CA THR A 150 -27.37 18.30 -19.15
C THR A 150 -26.43 17.25 -19.75
N THR A 151 -26.49 16.02 -19.22
CA THR A 151 -25.84 14.85 -19.81
C THR A 151 -26.65 14.33 -20.99
N ASP A 152 -26.76 15.11 -22.08
CA ASP A 152 -27.34 14.58 -23.32
C ASP A 152 -26.23 13.96 -24.17
N THR A 153 -26.10 12.63 -24.03
CA THR A 153 -25.32 11.77 -24.91
C THR A 153 -25.93 11.84 -26.31
N ASN A 154 -25.34 12.63 -27.22
CA ASN A 154 -25.36 12.48 -28.69
C ASN A 154 -24.80 13.77 -29.35
N VAL A 155 -23.49 14.02 -29.28
CA VAL A 155 -22.87 15.08 -30.11
C VAL A 155 -21.52 14.59 -30.65
N THR A 156 -21.44 14.52 -31.97
CA THR A 156 -20.21 14.28 -32.74
C THR A 156 -19.23 15.45 -32.57
N PRO A 157 -17.89 15.23 -32.63
CA PRO A 157 -16.92 16.32 -32.48
C PRO A 157 -17.08 17.31 -33.63
N VAL A 158 -17.44 18.56 -33.32
CA VAL A 158 -17.40 19.66 -34.30
C VAL A 158 -16.00 20.26 -34.26
N GLU A 159 -15.23 19.93 -35.29
CA GLU A 159 -13.93 20.51 -35.58
C GLU A 159 -14.11 21.99 -36.01
N GLY A 160 -13.47 22.90 -35.28
CA GLY A 160 -13.13 24.24 -35.77
C GLY A 160 -13.97 25.38 -35.20
N TYR A 161 -13.29 26.35 -34.56
CA TYR A 161 -13.81 27.72 -34.49
C TYR A 161 -12.96 28.63 -35.37
N ARG A 162 -13.57 29.00 -36.49
CA ARG A 162 -13.14 29.98 -37.47
C ARG A 162 -13.56 31.35 -36.95
N ASN A 163 -12.64 32.31 -36.85
CA ASN A 163 -12.96 33.68 -36.51
C ASN A 163 -13.82 34.29 -37.62
N THR A 164 -15.10 34.60 -37.37
CA THR A 164 -15.85 35.48 -38.26
C THR A 164 -16.80 36.34 -37.44
N SER A 165 -16.49 37.63 -37.46
CA SER A 165 -17.31 38.74 -37.00
C SER A 165 -18.52 38.92 -37.90
N GLN A 166 -19.73 38.73 -37.39
CA GLN A 166 -20.87 39.58 -37.78
C GLN A 166 -22.07 39.40 -36.84
N SER A 167 -22.65 40.56 -36.54
CA SER A 167 -23.83 40.86 -35.74
C SER A 167 -25.11 40.25 -36.29
N ASP A 168 -25.94 39.68 -35.42
CA ASP A 168 -27.40 39.72 -35.50
C ASP A 168 -28.02 39.60 -34.10
N GLU A 169 -29.06 40.40 -33.85
CA GLU A 169 -29.81 40.51 -32.60
C GLU A 169 -30.62 39.24 -32.30
N GLY A 170 -30.30 38.61 -31.18
CA GLY A 170 -31.03 37.51 -30.58
C GLY A 170 -30.21 37.04 -29.39
N THR A 171 -30.84 36.87 -28.23
CA THR A 171 -30.18 36.46 -26.97
C THR A 171 -29.39 35.17 -27.18
N ALA A 172 -28.12 35.32 -27.54
CA ALA A 172 -27.22 34.22 -27.81
C ALA A 172 -26.74 33.73 -26.44
N ASP A 173 -27.50 32.81 -25.85
CA ASP A 173 -27.08 32.02 -24.71
C ASP A 173 -25.66 31.51 -24.98
N ARG A 174 -24.67 32.06 -24.27
CA ARG A 174 -23.26 31.65 -24.41
C ARG A 174 -23.10 30.32 -23.68
N TYR A 175 -23.06 29.23 -24.43
CA TYR A 175 -22.68 27.91 -23.93
C TYR A 175 -21.17 27.72 -24.02
N TYR A 176 -20.52 27.28 -22.94
CA TYR A 176 -19.13 26.83 -22.96
C TYR A 176 -19.07 25.31 -22.80
N THR A 177 -18.28 24.63 -23.63
CA THR A 177 -18.05 23.18 -23.52
C THR A 177 -16.83 22.92 -22.64
N ILE A 178 -17.03 22.37 -21.44
CA ILE A 178 -15.93 21.90 -20.58
C ILE A 178 -15.60 20.47 -21.00
N ILE A 179 -14.33 20.21 -21.33
CA ILE A 179 -13.84 18.87 -21.62
C ILE A 179 -13.10 18.38 -20.38
N ASP A 180 -13.73 17.48 -19.63
CA ASP A 180 -13.11 16.86 -18.47
C ASP A 180 -12.58 15.47 -18.83
N ASP A 181 -11.37 15.19 -18.34
CA ASP A 181 -10.74 13.88 -18.44
C ASP A 181 -11.30 12.95 -17.36
N VAL A 182 -12.29 12.14 -17.71
CA VAL A 182 -12.93 11.19 -16.80
C VAL A 182 -12.21 9.85 -16.85
N VAL A 183 -12.05 9.20 -15.69
CA VAL A 183 -11.45 7.86 -15.60
C VAL A 183 -12.40 6.84 -16.24
N HIS A 184 -11.86 5.97 -17.10
CA HIS A 184 -12.65 4.93 -17.73
C HIS A 184 -13.34 4.02 -16.68
N PRO A 185 -14.63 3.66 -16.84
CA PRO A 185 -15.40 2.94 -15.83
C PRO A 185 -14.75 1.62 -15.39
N VAL A 186 -14.12 0.88 -16.32
CA VAL A 186 -13.38 -0.35 -16.01
C VAL A 186 -12.21 -0.13 -15.04
N LEU A 187 -11.46 0.96 -15.20
CA LEU A 187 -10.34 1.31 -14.31
C LEU A 187 -10.85 1.70 -12.93
N TYR A 188 -11.99 2.41 -12.87
CA TYR A 188 -12.64 2.74 -11.61
C TYR A 188 -13.11 1.50 -10.83
N PHE A 189 -13.78 0.54 -11.47
CA PHE A 189 -14.18 -0.70 -10.81
C PHE A 189 -12.98 -1.55 -10.37
N THR A 190 -11.91 -1.55 -11.16
CA THR A 190 -10.67 -2.27 -10.84
C THR A 190 -10.03 -1.69 -9.59
N ASP A 191 -9.95 -0.36 -9.50
CA ASP A 191 -9.38 0.36 -8.37
C ASP A 191 -10.15 0.06 -7.07
N ILE A 192 -11.48 0.17 -7.11
CA ILE A 192 -12.35 -0.20 -5.97
C ILE A 192 -12.12 -1.65 -5.54
N THR A 193 -12.04 -2.57 -6.49
CA THR A 193 -11.84 -4.00 -6.20
C THR A 193 -10.49 -4.25 -5.55
N CYS A 194 -9.43 -3.61 -6.03
CA CYS A 194 -8.09 -3.68 -5.46
C CYS A 194 -8.05 -3.11 -4.04
N VAL A 195 -8.62 -1.92 -3.82
CA VAL A 195 -8.70 -1.30 -2.49
C VAL A 195 -9.48 -2.18 -1.52
N ALA A 196 -10.62 -2.72 -1.94
CA ALA A 196 -11.43 -3.63 -1.12
C ALA A 196 -10.66 -4.92 -0.76
N TYR A 197 -9.90 -5.48 -1.71
CA TYR A 197 -9.07 -6.67 -1.49
C TYR A 197 -7.98 -6.39 -0.45
N PHE A 198 -7.18 -5.34 -0.64
CA PHE A 198 -6.09 -5.00 0.28
C PHE A 198 -6.62 -4.57 1.66
N LEU A 199 -7.77 -3.91 1.71
CA LEU A 199 -8.44 -3.60 2.96
C LEU A 199 -8.90 -4.87 3.68
N LEU A 200 -9.51 -5.82 2.96
CA LEU A 200 -9.90 -7.12 3.53
C LEU A 200 -8.67 -7.90 4.01
N GLU A 201 -7.59 -7.90 3.25
CA GLU A 201 -6.33 -8.54 3.63
C GLU A 201 -5.74 -7.92 4.91
N LEU A 202 -5.72 -6.59 5.00
CA LEU A 202 -5.31 -5.86 6.20
C LEU A 202 -6.22 -6.16 7.40
N LEU A 203 -7.54 -6.22 7.19
CA LEU A 203 -8.53 -6.57 8.22
C LEU A 203 -8.37 -8.01 8.69
N LEU A 204 -8.16 -8.96 7.77
CA LEU A 204 -7.92 -10.36 8.11
C LEU A 204 -6.63 -10.50 8.92
N ARG A 205 -5.54 -9.85 8.51
CA ARG A 205 -4.30 -9.81 9.30
C ARG A 205 -4.51 -9.21 10.70
N PHE A 206 -5.28 -8.13 10.79
CA PHE A 206 -5.63 -7.50 12.05
C PHE A 206 -6.49 -8.39 12.96
N LEU A 207 -7.49 -9.09 12.41
CA LEU A 207 -8.40 -9.97 13.15
C LEU A 207 -7.72 -11.22 13.67
N VAL A 208 -6.81 -11.81 12.88
CA VAL A 208 -6.06 -13.01 13.28
C VAL A 208 -4.93 -12.64 14.25
N SER A 209 -4.48 -11.38 14.27
CA SER A 209 -3.45 -10.91 15.21
C SER A 209 -3.98 -10.79 16.66
N PRO A 210 -3.35 -11.46 17.63
CA PRO A 210 -3.80 -11.44 19.03
C PRO A 210 -3.50 -10.12 19.76
N LYS A 211 -2.57 -9.27 19.27
CA LYS A 211 -2.18 -7.99 19.91
C LYS A 211 -2.26 -6.81 18.94
N ARG A 212 -3.50 -6.36 18.71
CA ARG A 212 -3.93 -5.31 17.76
C ARG A 212 -3.05 -4.04 17.72
N PHE A 213 -2.68 -3.49 18.87
CA PHE A 213 -1.88 -2.25 18.93
C PHE A 213 -0.42 -2.47 18.54
N LYS A 214 0.21 -3.58 18.96
CA LYS A 214 1.59 -3.88 18.57
C LYS A 214 1.69 -4.22 17.07
N PHE A 215 0.62 -4.79 16.52
CA PHE A 215 0.51 -5.10 15.09
C PHE A 215 0.44 -3.86 14.20
N ILE A 216 -0.33 -2.83 14.59
CA ILE A 216 -0.41 -1.57 13.82
C ILE A 216 0.93 -0.83 13.80
N THR A 217 1.75 -0.99 14.84
CA THR A 217 3.08 -0.38 14.92
C THR A 217 4.16 -1.15 14.14
N MET A 218 3.85 -2.30 13.55
CA MET A 218 4.83 -3.04 12.74
C MET A 218 5.08 -2.30 11.41
N PRO A 219 6.35 -2.12 10.99
CA PRO A 219 6.68 -1.34 9.81
C PRO A 219 6.04 -1.88 8.53
N MET A 220 5.89 -3.21 8.41
CA MET A 220 5.21 -3.86 7.29
C MET A 220 3.73 -3.43 7.18
N THR A 221 3.01 -3.45 8.30
CA THR A 221 1.59 -3.01 8.38
C THR A 221 1.44 -1.51 8.14
N ILE A 222 2.39 -0.69 8.60
CA ILE A 222 2.36 0.76 8.37
C ILE A 222 2.46 1.06 6.88
N ILE A 223 3.33 0.36 6.15
CA ILE A 223 3.47 0.53 4.70
C ILE A 223 2.17 0.15 3.98
N GLU A 224 1.55 -0.98 4.34
CA GLU A 224 0.26 -1.41 3.79
C GLU A 224 -0.85 -0.38 4.05
N PHE A 225 -0.91 0.19 5.26
CA PHE A 225 -1.86 1.24 5.60
C PHE A 225 -1.62 2.53 4.79
N LEU A 226 -0.38 3.02 4.76
CA LEU A 226 -0.02 4.24 4.04
C LEU A 226 -0.31 4.15 2.54
N ALA A 227 -0.18 2.96 1.95
CA ALA A 227 -0.52 2.72 0.56
C ALA A 227 -2.03 2.84 0.29
N LEU A 228 -2.90 2.53 1.26
CA LEU A 228 -4.36 2.56 1.10
C LEU A 228 -5.00 3.90 1.49
N VAL A 229 -4.33 4.69 2.33
CA VAL A 229 -4.87 5.95 2.87
C VAL A 229 -5.36 6.90 1.77
N PRO A 230 -4.60 7.19 0.70
CA PRO A 230 -5.02 8.13 -0.33
C PRO A 230 -6.33 7.70 -1.01
N ASP A 231 -6.43 6.42 -1.39
CA ASP A 231 -7.59 5.89 -2.12
C ASP A 231 -8.83 5.81 -1.22
N ILE A 232 -8.65 5.46 0.06
CA ILE A 232 -9.74 5.48 1.05
C ILE A 232 -10.26 6.91 1.26
N ILE A 233 -9.36 7.90 1.33
CA ILE A 233 -9.77 9.31 1.48
C ILE A 233 -10.53 9.77 0.23
N ASP A 234 -10.06 9.45 -0.98
CA ASP A 234 -10.73 9.81 -2.23
C ASP A 234 -12.16 9.22 -2.29
N ILE A 235 -12.31 7.93 -1.97
CA ILE A 235 -13.62 7.27 -1.90
C ILE A 235 -14.52 7.93 -0.84
N LEU A 236 -13.98 8.22 0.35
CA LEU A 236 -14.74 8.85 1.43
C LEU A 236 -15.23 10.25 1.03
N VAL A 237 -14.39 11.06 0.41
CA VAL A 237 -14.75 12.40 -0.08
C VAL A 237 -15.86 12.31 -1.12
N LYS A 238 -15.76 11.39 -2.08
CA LYS A 238 -16.80 11.16 -3.09
C LYS A 238 -18.14 10.77 -2.47
N LEU A 239 -18.15 9.87 -1.48
CA LEU A 239 -19.35 9.47 -0.75
C LEU A 239 -19.97 10.63 0.05
N LEU A 240 -19.14 11.42 0.74
CA LEU A 240 -19.61 12.58 1.51
C LEU A 240 -20.25 13.62 0.59
N ILE A 241 -19.61 13.94 -0.54
CA ILE A 241 -20.16 14.88 -1.53
C ILE A 241 -21.49 14.36 -2.09
N SER A 242 -21.56 13.08 -2.47
CA SER A 242 -22.81 12.48 -2.99
C SER A 242 -23.96 12.58 -1.97
N SER A 243 -23.69 12.25 -0.70
CA SER A 243 -24.68 12.33 0.37
C SER A 243 -25.15 13.77 0.64
N TYR A 244 -24.22 14.73 0.53
CA TYR A 244 -24.53 16.15 0.70
C TYR A 244 -25.41 16.69 -0.44
N LEU A 245 -25.12 16.28 -1.67
CA LEU A 245 -25.92 16.66 -2.84
C LEU A 245 -27.32 16.05 -2.77
N GLU A 246 -27.45 14.78 -2.40
CA GLU A 246 -28.75 14.12 -2.22
C GLU A 246 -29.58 14.76 -1.10
N TYR A 247 -28.94 15.12 0.01
CA TYR A 247 -29.60 15.89 1.08
C TYR A 247 -30.13 17.25 0.58
N ARG A 248 -29.35 17.96 -0.25
CA ARG A 248 -29.70 19.27 -0.78
C ARG A 248 -30.84 19.21 -1.81
N THR A 249 -30.86 18.21 -2.70
CA THR A 249 -31.94 18.05 -3.68
C THR A 249 -33.27 17.75 -3.01
N VAL A 250 -33.26 16.89 -1.98
CA VAL A 250 -34.48 16.57 -1.20
C VAL A 250 -35.01 17.81 -0.46
N THR A 251 -34.15 18.62 0.15
CA THR A 251 -34.60 19.87 0.82
C THR A 251 -35.09 20.93 -0.16
N SER A 252 -34.53 21.00 -1.38
CA SER A 252 -34.99 21.93 -2.42
C SER A 252 -36.37 21.60 -3.00
N HIS A 253 -36.85 20.36 -2.86
CA HIS A 253 -38.18 19.94 -3.31
C HIS A 253 -39.29 20.17 -2.27
N ILE A 254 -38.95 20.54 -1.03
CA ILE A 254 -39.88 20.65 0.09
C ILE A 254 -40.19 22.13 0.45
N GLY A 255 -39.42 23.09 -0.07
CA GLY A 255 -39.64 24.54 0.10
C GLY A 255 -40.26 25.18 -1.13
#